data_AF-A0AAD8M1A8-F1
#
_entry.id   AF-A0AAD8M1A8-F1
#
_cell.length_a   1.000
_cell.length_b   1.000
_cell.length_c   1.000
_cell.angle_alpha   90.00
_cell.angle_beta   90.00
_cell.angle_gamma   90.00
#
_symmetry.space_group_name_H-M   'P 1'
#
loop_
_entity.id
_entity.type
_entity.pdbx_description
1 polymer ?
#
loop_
_entity_poly.entity_id
_entity_poly.type
_entity_poly.pdbx_seq_one_letter_code
_entity_poly.pdbx_strand_id
1 'polypeptide(L)'
;MYKSRVASSHDVALFDNIQIQYPDNVHLIRGNHEAPEVNSIFGFRAECIARMGETDGTWAWTRFNTLFSYLPLAALIEEKIICMHGGIGRSIHSVEQIEKLERPITVDAKSSVLMDLLWSDPTENDSVEGIRPNARGPGLVSFGPDRVTEFCKRNNLEIIIRGHECVLDGFERFAQGQLITVFSATNYCGTSKNAGAILVVGRDMVIVPKLIHPFPPAIHSREAYPERIMEDIWMKELNIHRPPTPTRGRPQPALAFRSFFLDVLEVSELCHDAEQIFKREPTVLHLKTPIKVFGDLHGQFGDLMRLFDEYGFPSTAGDISYIDYLFLGDFVDRGQHSWRPLLFSLR
;
A
#
# COMPACT_ATOMS: atom_id res chain seq x y z
N MET A 1 -30.47 4.77 22.04
CA MET A 1 -29.49 3.72 22.41
C MET A 1 -29.18 2.88 21.17
N TYR A 2 -28.26 3.34 20.33
CA TYR A 2 -27.68 2.49 19.29
C TYR A 2 -26.63 1.62 19.96
N LYS A 3 -26.92 0.33 20.15
CA LYS A 3 -25.89 -0.64 20.48
C LYS A 3 -25.05 -0.82 19.21
N SER A 4 -23.83 -0.30 19.22
CA SER A 4 -22.78 -0.73 18.30
C SER A 4 -22.65 -2.24 18.45
N ARG A 5 -23.00 -2.98 17.38
CA ARG A 5 -22.58 -4.37 17.27
C ARG A 5 -21.10 -4.30 16.91
N VAL A 6 -20.25 -4.42 17.92
CA VAL A 6 -18.85 -4.82 17.73
C VAL A 6 -18.91 -6.12 16.92
N ALA A 7 -18.42 -6.12 15.68
CA ALA A 7 -18.11 -7.35 14.98
C ALA A 7 -17.15 -8.12 15.89
N SER A 8 -17.59 -9.28 16.36
CA SER A 8 -16.79 -10.07 17.26
C SER A 8 -15.54 -10.55 16.51
N SER A 9 -14.45 -10.85 17.20
CA SER A 9 -13.27 -11.49 16.60
C SER A 9 -13.57 -12.85 15.93
N HIS A 10 -14.80 -13.36 16.06
CA HIS A 10 -15.31 -14.55 15.37
C HIS A 10 -15.90 -14.23 13.99
N ASP A 11 -16.34 -13.00 13.74
CA ASP A 11 -16.83 -12.57 12.43
C ASP A 11 -15.64 -12.34 11.46
N VAL A 12 -14.48 -11.91 11.97
CA VAL A 12 -13.25 -11.70 11.19
C VAL A 12 -12.63 -13.01 10.66
N ALA A 13 -12.94 -14.15 11.27
CA ALA A 13 -12.49 -15.46 10.80
C ALA A 13 -13.25 -15.97 9.56
N LEU A 14 -14.30 -15.25 9.12
CA LEU A 14 -15.13 -15.62 7.97
C LEU A 14 -14.74 -14.88 6.67
N PHE A 15 -13.82 -13.92 6.72
CA PHE A 15 -13.54 -12.98 5.62
C PHE A 15 -12.08 -13.01 5.16
N ASP A 16 -11.51 -14.20 5.13
CA ASP A 16 -10.45 -14.51 4.20
C ASP A 16 -11.19 -14.95 2.93
N ASN A 17 -11.27 -14.14 1.88
CA ASN A 17 -10.89 -14.61 0.56
C ASN A 17 -11.14 -13.58 -0.59
N ILE A 18 -10.81 -12.29 -0.47
CA ILE A 18 -11.53 -11.27 -1.26
C ILE A 18 -11.11 -11.16 -2.73
N GLN A 19 -9.82 -11.20 -3.10
CA GLN A 19 -9.46 -11.19 -4.54
C GLN A 19 -9.91 -12.49 -5.22
N ILE A 20 -9.81 -13.64 -4.56
CA ILE A 20 -10.22 -14.91 -5.17
C ILE A 20 -11.75 -15.01 -5.23
N GLN A 21 -12.46 -14.54 -4.21
CA GLN A 21 -13.93 -14.56 -4.20
C GLN A 21 -14.54 -13.50 -5.13
N TYR A 22 -13.88 -12.35 -5.30
CA TYR A 22 -14.38 -11.22 -6.07
C TYR A 22 -13.30 -10.64 -7.00
N PRO A 23 -12.76 -11.45 -7.94
CA PRO A 23 -11.68 -11.03 -8.83
C PRO A 23 -12.07 -9.89 -9.76
N ASP A 24 -13.37 -9.69 -9.98
CA ASP A 24 -13.91 -8.63 -10.82
C ASP A 24 -14.16 -7.31 -10.06
N ASN A 25 -14.04 -7.30 -8.72
CA ASN A 25 -14.35 -6.13 -7.89
C ASN A 25 -13.22 -5.71 -6.97
N VAL A 26 -12.26 -6.59 -6.69
CA VAL A 26 -11.07 -6.25 -5.92
C VAL A 26 -9.88 -6.33 -6.85
N HIS A 27 -8.94 -5.41 -6.67
CA HIS A 27 -7.82 -5.22 -7.58
C HIS A 27 -6.57 -4.87 -6.77
N LEU A 28 -5.47 -5.51 -7.11
CA LEU A 28 -4.18 -5.28 -6.49
C LEU A 28 -3.19 -4.85 -7.56
N ILE A 29 -2.44 -3.79 -7.28
CA ILE A 29 -1.24 -3.45 -8.04
C ILE A 29 0.00 -3.64 -7.16
N ARG A 30 1.15 -3.74 -7.82
CA ARG A 30 2.44 -4.03 -7.19
C ARG A 30 3.06 -2.79 -6.54
N GLY A 31 3.54 -2.93 -5.31
CA GLY A 31 4.44 -1.98 -4.65
C GLY A 31 5.91 -2.41 -4.72
N ASN A 32 6.80 -1.56 -4.21
CA ASN A 32 8.23 -1.88 -4.21
C ASN A 32 8.60 -2.92 -3.14
N HIS A 33 7.77 -3.10 -2.10
CA HIS A 33 7.94 -4.15 -1.09
C HIS A 33 7.55 -5.55 -1.59
N GLU A 34 6.82 -5.66 -2.69
CA GLU A 34 6.56 -6.93 -3.36
C GLU A 34 7.76 -7.37 -4.26
N ALA A 35 8.99 -7.09 -3.82
CA ALA A 35 10.24 -7.48 -4.49
C ALA A 35 11.17 -8.27 -3.53
N PRO A 36 11.77 -9.39 -3.97
CA PRO A 36 12.60 -10.26 -3.10
C PRO A 36 13.75 -9.51 -2.43
N GLU A 37 14.36 -8.56 -3.14
CA GLU A 37 15.53 -7.80 -2.68
C GLU A 37 15.15 -6.84 -1.54
N VAL A 38 13.87 -6.43 -1.48
CA VAL A 38 13.32 -5.54 -0.46
C VAL A 38 12.79 -6.38 0.70
N ASN A 39 11.86 -7.28 0.44
CA ASN A 39 11.14 -8.00 1.50
C ASN A 39 11.96 -9.11 2.20
N SER A 40 13.14 -9.45 1.67
CA SER A 40 14.14 -10.23 2.40
C SER A 40 14.80 -9.46 3.55
N ILE A 41 14.85 -8.13 3.46
CA ILE A 41 15.54 -7.25 4.42
C ILE A 41 14.53 -6.59 5.37
N PHE A 42 13.34 -6.22 4.89
CA PHE A 42 12.39 -5.38 5.64
C PHE A 42 11.36 -6.15 6.50
N GLY A 43 11.42 -7.48 6.48
CA GLY A 43 10.82 -8.32 7.54
C GLY A 43 9.96 -9.48 7.05
N PHE A 44 9.50 -9.50 5.80
CA PHE A 44 8.59 -10.53 5.31
C PHE A 44 9.24 -11.92 5.31
N ARG A 45 10.48 -12.06 4.80
CA ARG A 45 11.20 -13.35 4.84
C ARG A 45 11.36 -13.86 6.27
N ALA A 46 11.76 -12.97 7.18
CA ALA A 46 11.93 -13.30 8.59
C ALA A 46 10.59 -13.73 9.23
N GLU A 47 9.48 -13.08 8.84
CA GLU A 47 8.14 -13.46 9.28
C GLU A 47 7.72 -14.84 8.77
N CYS A 48 7.99 -15.18 7.50
CA CYS A 48 7.71 -16.52 6.96
C CYS A 48 8.48 -17.60 7.74
N ILE A 49 9.77 -17.40 7.98
CA ILE A 49 10.62 -18.32 8.76
C ILE A 49 10.14 -18.45 10.20
N ALA A 50 9.81 -17.33 10.85
CA ALA A 50 9.33 -17.36 12.23
C ALA A 50 8.00 -18.10 12.38
N ARG A 51 7.14 -18.10 11.36
CA ARG A 51 5.83 -18.75 11.37
C ARG A 51 5.87 -20.24 11.01
N MET A 52 6.68 -20.61 10.02
CA MET A 52 6.66 -21.96 9.44
C MET A 52 7.94 -22.76 9.65
N GLY A 53 8.97 -22.17 10.26
CA GLY A 53 10.31 -22.74 10.34
C GLY A 53 11.18 -22.42 9.13
N GLU A 54 12.47 -22.72 9.21
CA GLU A 54 13.48 -22.30 8.21
C GLU A 54 13.16 -22.82 6.80
N THR A 55 12.87 -24.13 6.67
CA THR A 55 12.64 -24.79 5.37
C THR A 55 11.33 -24.33 4.74
N ASP A 56 10.22 -24.53 5.44
CA ASP A 56 8.88 -24.22 4.93
C ASP A 56 8.66 -22.72 4.80
N GLY A 57 9.21 -21.92 5.73
CA GLY A 57 9.14 -20.46 5.66
C GLY A 57 9.97 -19.87 4.52
N THR A 58 11.15 -20.43 4.23
CA THR A 58 11.91 -20.02 3.04
C THR A 58 11.17 -20.40 1.76
N TRP A 59 10.60 -21.61 1.70
CA TRP A 59 9.79 -22.04 0.56
C TRP A 59 8.57 -21.13 0.35
N ALA A 60 7.83 -20.81 1.42
CA ALA A 60 6.66 -19.95 1.35
C ALA A 60 7.03 -18.53 0.90
N TRP A 61 8.12 -17.97 1.42
CA TRP A 61 8.65 -16.68 0.97
C TRP A 61 9.00 -16.69 -0.52
N THR A 62 9.63 -17.74 -1.02
CA THR A 62 9.89 -17.89 -2.47
C THR A 62 8.59 -17.97 -3.26
N ARG A 63 7.61 -18.74 -2.79
CA ARG A 63 6.30 -18.91 -3.45
C ARG A 63 5.53 -17.60 -3.55
N PHE A 64 5.51 -16.79 -2.49
CA PHE A 64 4.90 -15.46 -2.50
C PHE A 64 5.61 -14.51 -3.47
N ASN A 65 6.94 -14.53 -3.52
CA ASN A 65 7.67 -13.69 -4.48
C ASN A 65 7.42 -14.11 -5.94
N THR A 66 7.23 -15.41 -6.21
CA THR A 66 6.75 -15.85 -7.53
C THR A 66 5.37 -15.27 -7.83
N LEU A 67 4.45 -15.26 -6.87
CA LEU A 67 3.13 -14.66 -7.05
C LEU A 67 3.22 -13.14 -7.30
N PHE A 68 4.00 -12.42 -6.49
CA PHE A 68 4.24 -10.98 -6.62
C PHE A 68 4.78 -10.58 -7.99
N SER A 69 5.53 -11.47 -8.64
CA SER A 69 6.03 -11.24 -10.00
C SER A 69 4.90 -11.04 -11.02
N TYR A 70 3.71 -11.58 -10.77
CA TYR A 70 2.54 -11.47 -11.62
C TYR A 70 1.62 -10.30 -11.25
N LEU A 71 1.83 -9.54 -10.18
CA LEU A 71 0.93 -8.43 -9.86
C LEU A 71 0.89 -7.38 -10.98
N PRO A 72 -0.29 -6.87 -11.39
CA PRO A 72 -0.41 -5.69 -12.24
C PRO A 72 0.39 -4.50 -11.69
N LEU A 73 0.78 -3.57 -12.56
CA LEU A 73 1.69 -2.49 -12.20
C LEU A 73 1.01 -1.13 -12.07
N ALA A 74 -0.15 -0.96 -12.68
CA ALA A 74 -0.96 0.26 -12.58
C ALA A 74 -2.44 -0.07 -12.81
N ALA A 75 -3.31 0.88 -12.51
CA ALA A 75 -4.73 0.81 -12.83
C ALA A 75 -5.21 2.15 -13.39
N LEU A 76 -6.13 2.11 -14.34
CA LEU A 76 -6.72 3.27 -15.00
C LEU A 76 -8.22 3.28 -14.71
N ILE A 77 -8.67 4.22 -13.89
CA ILE A 77 -10.08 4.37 -13.51
C ILE A 77 -10.74 5.37 -14.46
N GLU A 78 -11.80 4.91 -15.12
CA GLU A 78 -12.59 5.69 -16.09
C GLU A 78 -11.76 6.34 -17.22
N GLU A 79 -10.60 5.78 -17.57
CA GLU A 79 -9.67 6.36 -18.56
C GLU A 79 -9.20 7.79 -18.21
N LYS A 80 -9.34 8.20 -16.94
CA LYS A 80 -9.10 9.57 -16.47
C LYS A 80 -8.18 9.66 -15.27
N ILE A 81 -8.16 8.63 -14.43
CA ILE A 81 -7.32 8.58 -13.24
C ILE A 81 -6.36 7.41 -13.36
N ILE A 82 -5.06 7.67 -13.37
CA ILE A 82 -4.08 6.59 -13.28
C ILE A 82 -3.64 6.39 -11.83
N CYS A 83 -3.65 5.14 -11.39
CA CYS A 83 -3.20 4.69 -10.10
C CYS A 83 -1.90 3.89 -10.25
N MET A 84 -0.89 4.21 -9.45
CA MET A 84 0.41 3.52 -9.44
C MET A 84 1.01 3.54 -8.04
N HIS A 85 1.99 2.70 -7.74
CA HIS A 85 2.59 2.72 -6.41
C HIS A 85 3.56 3.90 -6.24
N GLY A 86 4.61 3.92 -7.07
CA GLY A 86 5.66 4.93 -7.16
C GLY A 86 5.18 6.22 -7.84
N GLY A 87 5.70 6.47 -9.03
CA GLY A 87 5.31 7.65 -9.81
C GLY A 87 5.84 7.56 -11.24
N ILE A 88 5.79 8.68 -11.95
CA ILE A 88 6.19 8.73 -13.37
C ILE A 88 7.71 8.85 -13.57
N GLY A 89 8.43 9.30 -12.54
CA GLY A 89 9.88 9.50 -12.57
C GLY A 89 10.39 10.20 -13.82
N ARG A 90 11.54 9.74 -14.32
CA ARG A 90 12.21 10.35 -15.48
C ARG A 90 11.77 9.76 -16.81
N SER A 91 11.35 8.50 -16.83
CA SER A 91 11.26 7.69 -18.05
C SER A 91 9.83 7.38 -18.50
N ILE A 92 8.83 7.62 -17.66
CA ILE A 92 7.42 7.37 -17.99
C ILE A 92 6.80 8.66 -18.54
N HIS A 93 6.40 8.59 -19.81
CA HIS A 93 5.75 9.68 -20.54
C HIS A 93 4.38 9.26 -21.05
N SER A 94 4.11 7.96 -21.20
CA SER A 94 2.83 7.47 -21.68
C SER A 94 2.39 6.19 -20.97
N VAL A 95 1.07 5.98 -20.87
CA VAL A 95 0.48 4.78 -20.25
C VAL A 95 0.90 3.52 -21.01
N GLU A 96 1.04 3.61 -22.33
CA GLU A 96 1.46 2.49 -23.18
C GLU A 96 2.88 2.00 -22.87
N GLN A 97 3.74 2.84 -22.27
CA GLN A 97 5.05 2.38 -21.80
C GLN A 97 4.92 1.40 -20.63
N ILE A 98 3.90 1.59 -19.78
CA ILE A 98 3.62 0.70 -18.65
C ILE A 98 2.97 -0.59 -19.16
N GLU A 99 2.00 -0.48 -20.08
CA GLU A 99 1.30 -1.63 -20.68
C GLU A 99 2.26 -2.63 -21.35
N LYS A 100 3.36 -2.14 -21.92
CA LYS A 100 4.38 -2.96 -22.59
C LYS A 100 5.30 -3.72 -21.63
N LEU A 101 5.23 -3.47 -20.32
CA LEU A 101 5.99 -4.26 -19.36
C LEU A 101 5.38 -5.66 -19.25
N GLU A 102 6.20 -6.66 -19.55
CA GLU A 102 5.80 -8.06 -19.49
C GLU A 102 5.81 -8.56 -18.04
N ARG A 103 4.78 -9.32 -17.67
CA ARG A 103 4.70 -10.08 -16.42
C ARG A 103 4.82 -11.58 -16.73
N PRO A 104 5.55 -12.37 -15.94
CA PRO A 104 6.08 -12.03 -14.61
C PRO A 104 7.33 -11.14 -14.67
N ILE A 105 7.40 -10.17 -13.75
CA ILE A 105 8.59 -9.32 -13.59
C ILE A 105 9.74 -10.15 -13.02
N THR A 106 10.87 -10.14 -13.72
CA THR A 106 12.09 -10.83 -13.31
C THR A 106 13.05 -9.90 -12.61
N VAL A 107 13.90 -10.46 -11.74
CA VAL A 107 14.94 -9.72 -10.99
C VAL A 107 15.94 -9.01 -11.93
N ASP A 108 16.14 -9.54 -13.14
CA ASP A 108 17.03 -8.98 -14.14
C ASP A 108 16.37 -7.92 -15.04
N ALA A 109 15.09 -7.61 -14.85
CA ALA A 109 14.36 -6.60 -15.61
C ALA A 109 14.89 -5.18 -15.28
N LYS A 110 16.03 -4.81 -15.85
CA LYS A 110 16.62 -3.47 -15.80
C LYS A 110 15.80 -2.50 -16.66
N SER A 111 14.57 -2.23 -16.23
CA SER A 111 13.66 -1.29 -16.86
C SER A 111 13.61 0.01 -16.06
N SER A 112 14.02 1.12 -16.67
CA SER A 112 13.88 2.43 -16.02
C SER A 112 12.42 2.78 -15.75
N VAL A 113 11.50 2.31 -16.61
CA VAL A 113 10.06 2.49 -16.46
C VAL A 113 9.57 1.75 -15.21
N LEU A 114 9.95 0.49 -15.03
CA LEU A 114 9.58 -0.28 -13.84
C LEU A 114 10.15 0.34 -12.56
N MET A 115 11.42 0.77 -12.60
CA MET A 115 12.07 1.43 -11.46
C MET A 115 11.35 2.73 -11.09
N ASP A 116 11.08 3.60 -12.05
CA ASP A 116 10.36 4.86 -11.80
C ASP A 116 8.93 4.58 -11.27
N LEU A 117 8.23 3.61 -11.87
CA LEU A 117 6.86 3.24 -11.51
C LEU A 117 6.70 2.76 -10.08
N LEU A 118 7.74 2.13 -9.52
CA LEU A 118 7.71 1.57 -8.17
C LEU A 118 8.45 2.44 -7.13
N TRP A 119 9.40 3.29 -7.53
CA TRP A 119 10.31 3.96 -6.57
C TRP A 119 10.42 5.48 -6.69
N SER A 120 9.85 6.09 -7.74
CA SER A 120 9.94 7.54 -7.86
C SER A 120 8.96 8.27 -6.94
N ASP A 121 9.33 9.49 -6.54
CA ASP A 121 8.52 10.35 -5.70
C ASP A 121 8.26 11.70 -6.39
N PRO A 122 7.16 12.41 -6.09
CA PRO A 122 7.08 13.84 -6.33
C PRO A 122 8.24 14.58 -5.62
N THR A 123 8.60 15.76 -6.12
CA THR A 123 9.52 16.65 -5.41
C THR A 123 8.91 17.15 -4.10
N GLU A 124 9.74 17.79 -3.27
CA GLU A 124 9.36 18.24 -1.92
C GLU A 124 8.12 19.16 -1.89
N ASN A 125 7.92 19.94 -2.97
CA ASN A 125 6.80 20.85 -3.13
C ASN A 125 6.66 21.31 -4.60
N ASP A 126 5.54 21.97 -4.91
CA ASP A 126 5.19 22.46 -6.25
C ASP A 126 6.13 23.55 -6.80
N SER A 127 7.05 24.10 -6.01
CA SER A 127 8.03 25.08 -6.52
C SER A 127 9.26 24.42 -7.16
N VAL A 128 9.44 23.10 -6.99
CA VAL A 128 10.60 22.36 -7.47
C VAL A 128 10.24 21.56 -8.71
N GLU A 129 10.52 22.14 -9.88
CA GLU A 129 10.28 21.51 -11.19
C GLU A 129 11.42 20.58 -11.64
N GLY A 130 11.10 19.75 -12.63
CA GLY A 130 12.03 18.89 -13.35
C GLY A 130 12.32 17.56 -12.64
N ILE A 131 13.48 16.97 -12.96
CA ILE A 131 13.95 15.73 -12.32
C ILE A 131 15.04 16.05 -11.31
N ARG A 132 14.94 15.46 -10.12
CA ARG A 132 15.94 15.57 -9.04
C ARG A 132 16.43 14.19 -8.61
N PRO A 133 17.66 14.07 -8.09
CA PRO A 133 18.08 12.88 -7.36
C PRO A 133 17.14 12.63 -6.18
N ASN A 134 16.80 11.37 -5.92
CA ASN A 134 15.95 11.00 -4.79
C ASN A 134 16.80 10.57 -3.58
N ALA A 135 16.37 11.00 -2.38
CA ALA A 135 17.02 10.64 -1.12
C ALA A 135 16.96 9.13 -0.79
N ARG A 136 16.05 8.38 -1.43
CA ARG A 136 15.88 6.93 -1.21
C ARG A 136 17.07 6.09 -1.67
N GLY A 137 17.85 6.55 -2.65
CA GLY A 137 19.03 5.81 -3.08
C GLY A 137 19.60 6.21 -4.44
N PRO A 138 20.81 5.72 -4.77
CA PRO A 138 21.48 6.05 -6.02
C PRO A 138 20.68 5.57 -7.23
N GLY A 139 20.55 6.43 -8.23
CA GLY A 139 19.82 6.15 -9.48
C GLY A 139 18.32 6.46 -9.44
N LEU A 140 17.72 6.54 -8.24
CA LEU A 140 16.32 6.91 -8.04
C LEU A 140 16.10 8.42 -8.23
N VAL A 141 14.89 8.81 -8.62
CA VAL A 141 14.54 10.20 -8.93
C VAL A 141 13.27 10.68 -8.26
N SER A 142 13.23 11.99 -8.09
CA SER A 142 12.01 12.73 -7.82
C SER A 142 11.59 13.55 -9.04
N PHE A 143 10.30 13.78 -9.23
CA PHE A 143 9.74 14.50 -10.38
C PHE A 143 8.85 15.68 -9.96
N GLY A 144 9.02 16.81 -10.63
CA GLY A 144 8.30 18.05 -10.37
C GLY A 144 6.87 18.08 -10.93
N PRO A 145 6.10 19.12 -10.58
CA PRO A 145 4.70 19.26 -11.00
C PRO A 145 4.55 19.53 -12.50
N ASP A 146 5.56 20.12 -13.14
CA ASP A 146 5.66 20.30 -14.59
C ASP A 146 5.52 18.96 -15.33
N ARG A 147 6.14 17.91 -14.79
CA ARG A 147 6.09 16.57 -15.37
C ARG A 147 4.75 15.90 -15.15
N VAL A 148 4.13 16.09 -13.99
CA VAL A 148 2.76 15.61 -13.72
C VAL A 148 1.78 16.22 -14.72
N THR A 149 1.87 17.54 -14.91
CA THR A 149 1.02 18.29 -15.83
C THR A 149 1.18 17.80 -17.26
N GLU A 150 2.42 17.67 -17.74
CA GLU A 150 2.71 17.19 -19.10
C GLU A 150 2.28 15.74 -19.31
N PHE A 151 2.54 14.86 -18.33
CA PHE A 151 2.11 13.46 -18.39
C PHE A 151 0.58 13.35 -18.46
N CYS A 152 -0.14 14.07 -17.59
CA CYS A 152 -1.61 14.05 -17.58
C CYS A 152 -2.17 14.56 -18.91
N LYS A 153 -1.65 15.70 -19.39
CA LYS A 153 -2.06 16.28 -20.68
C LYS A 153 -1.82 15.33 -21.84
N ARG A 154 -0.63 14.71 -21.91
CA ARG A 154 -0.25 13.80 -23.00
C ARG A 154 -1.13 12.55 -23.05
N ASN A 155 -1.56 12.05 -21.90
CA ASN A 155 -2.33 10.82 -21.78
C ASN A 155 -3.84 11.07 -21.60
N ASN A 156 -4.29 12.33 -21.74
CA ASN A 156 -5.70 12.73 -21.53
C ASN A 156 -6.25 12.35 -20.14
N LEU A 157 -5.39 12.37 -19.12
CA LEU A 157 -5.70 12.08 -17.73
C LEU A 157 -5.95 13.38 -16.96
N GLU A 158 -6.70 13.26 -15.87
CA GLU A 158 -7.00 14.37 -14.97
C GLU A 158 -6.12 14.32 -13.71
N ILE A 159 -5.83 13.11 -13.21
CA ILE A 159 -5.13 12.93 -11.94
C ILE A 159 -4.29 11.64 -11.91
N ILE A 160 -3.20 11.70 -11.14
CA ILE A 160 -2.40 10.55 -10.70
C ILE A 160 -2.73 10.28 -9.23
N ILE A 161 -3.06 9.05 -8.88
CA ILE A 161 -3.16 8.60 -7.48
C ILE A 161 -2.03 7.62 -7.20
N ARG A 162 -1.33 7.82 -6.08
CA ARG A 162 -0.15 7.01 -5.73
C ARG A 162 -0.01 6.67 -4.24
N GLY A 163 0.84 5.69 -3.93
CA GLY A 163 1.17 5.22 -2.57
C GLY A 163 2.55 5.66 -2.07
N HIS A 164 3.34 4.72 -1.51
CA HIS A 164 4.79 4.73 -1.19
C HIS A 164 5.32 5.75 -0.17
N GLU A 165 4.72 6.93 -0.09
CA GLU A 165 5.14 8.01 0.81
C GLU A 165 4.18 8.11 1.99
N CYS A 166 4.74 7.91 3.19
CA CYS A 166 4.03 8.17 4.44
C CYS A 166 3.83 9.68 4.60
N VAL A 167 2.59 10.14 4.43
CA VAL A 167 2.17 11.54 4.58
C VAL A 167 1.39 11.74 5.87
N LEU A 168 1.56 12.90 6.52
CA LEU A 168 1.09 13.13 7.89
C LEU A 168 -0.43 12.97 8.05
N ASP A 169 -1.21 13.48 7.10
CA ASP A 169 -2.67 13.44 7.13
C ASP A 169 -3.25 12.18 6.45
N GLY A 170 -2.39 11.19 6.12
CA GLY A 170 -2.79 9.97 5.40
C GLY A 170 -3.06 10.19 3.90
N PHE A 171 -3.23 11.43 3.45
CA PHE A 171 -3.18 11.80 2.04
C PHE A 171 -2.54 13.18 1.85
N GLU A 172 -1.99 13.44 0.67
CA GLU A 172 -1.38 14.73 0.31
C GLU A 172 -1.65 15.05 -1.17
N ARG A 173 -1.81 16.35 -1.49
CA ARG A 173 -1.98 16.84 -2.85
C ARG A 173 -0.69 17.48 -3.35
N PHE A 174 -0.37 17.24 -4.61
CA PHE A 174 0.78 17.80 -5.32
C PHE A 174 0.35 18.23 -6.73
N ALA A 175 1.16 19.08 -7.38
CA ALA A 175 0.91 19.60 -8.72
C ALA A 175 -0.49 20.21 -8.85
N GLN A 176 -0.82 21.14 -7.95
CA GLN A 176 -2.14 21.78 -7.87
C GLN A 176 -3.32 20.79 -7.72
N GLY A 177 -3.04 19.59 -7.19
CA GLY A 177 -4.02 18.52 -7.00
C GLY A 177 -4.13 17.54 -8.18
N GLN A 178 -3.31 17.65 -9.21
CA GLN A 178 -3.21 16.65 -10.29
C GLN A 178 -2.47 15.38 -9.87
N LEU A 179 -1.86 15.36 -8.68
CA LEU A 179 -1.36 14.15 -8.04
C LEU A 179 -1.84 14.08 -6.59
N ILE A 180 -2.30 12.89 -6.16
CA ILE A 180 -2.64 12.59 -4.77
C ILE A 180 -1.81 11.41 -4.29
N THR A 181 -1.08 11.60 -3.20
CA THR A 181 -0.48 10.52 -2.41
C THR A 181 -1.47 10.07 -1.36
N VAL A 182 -1.67 8.75 -1.19
CA VAL A 182 -2.51 8.14 -0.14
C VAL A 182 -1.72 7.06 0.61
N PHE A 183 -1.89 7.01 1.92
CA PHE A 183 -1.21 6.08 2.81
C PHE A 183 -2.21 5.55 3.85
N SER A 184 -2.39 4.23 3.92
CA SER A 184 -3.51 3.62 4.67
C SER A 184 -3.14 3.17 6.09
N ALA A 185 -1.87 3.30 6.51
CA ALA A 185 -1.36 2.85 7.79
C ALA A 185 -1.13 4.01 8.78
N THR A 186 -1.74 3.95 9.97
CA THR A 186 -1.61 5.00 11.01
C THR A 186 -0.35 4.82 11.83
N ASN A 187 0.21 5.92 12.36
CA ASN A 187 1.41 5.93 13.20
C ASN A 187 2.48 4.96 12.69
N TYR A 188 2.81 5.11 11.41
CA TYR A 188 3.65 4.19 10.69
C TYR A 188 4.99 3.97 11.40
N CYS A 189 5.41 2.71 11.45
CA CYS A 189 6.58 2.24 12.21
C CYS A 189 6.59 2.62 13.71
N GLY A 190 5.45 3.07 14.26
CA GLY A 190 5.32 3.50 15.65
C GLY A 190 5.86 4.91 15.94
N THR A 191 6.36 5.62 14.93
CA THR A 191 7.09 6.88 15.10
C THR A 191 6.52 8.05 14.29
N SER A 192 5.87 7.77 13.16
CA SER A 192 5.42 8.82 12.24
C SER A 192 4.24 9.64 12.73
N LYS A 193 3.42 9.12 13.66
CA LYS A 193 2.20 9.76 14.19
C LYS A 193 1.17 10.19 13.11
N ASN A 194 1.32 9.69 11.88
CA ASN A 194 0.46 10.03 10.76
C ASN A 194 -0.94 9.39 10.88
N ALA A 195 -1.92 10.03 10.26
CA ALA A 195 -3.20 9.40 9.96
C ALA A 195 -3.06 8.38 8.82
N GLY A 196 -4.02 7.47 8.72
CA GLY A 196 -4.21 6.59 7.58
C GLY A 196 -5.43 7.07 6.79
N ALA A 197 -5.42 6.93 5.48
CA ALA A 197 -6.55 7.31 4.64
C ALA A 197 -6.81 6.34 3.49
N ILE A 198 -8.03 6.37 2.99
CA ILE A 198 -8.44 5.83 1.70
C ILE A 198 -9.09 6.94 0.87
N LEU A 199 -9.14 6.76 -0.44
CA LEU A 199 -9.85 7.66 -1.34
C LEU A 199 -11.10 6.95 -1.88
N VAL A 200 -12.27 7.58 -1.72
CA VAL A 200 -13.51 7.10 -2.33
C VAL A 200 -13.76 7.92 -3.60
N VAL A 201 -13.77 7.26 -4.75
CA VAL A 201 -14.07 7.88 -6.05
C VAL A 201 -15.52 7.57 -6.41
N GLY A 202 -16.35 8.62 -6.45
CA GLY A 202 -17.75 8.53 -6.83
C GLY A 202 -17.97 8.37 -8.34
N ARG A 203 -19.20 8.06 -8.75
CA ARG A 203 -19.61 7.98 -10.17
C ARG A 203 -19.53 9.32 -10.91
N ASP A 204 -19.56 10.41 -10.15
CA ASP A 204 -19.36 11.78 -10.61
C ASP A 204 -17.88 12.17 -10.65
N MET A 205 -16.97 11.20 -10.50
CA MET A 205 -15.51 11.38 -10.43
C MET A 205 -15.03 12.21 -9.23
N VAL A 206 -15.91 12.50 -8.27
CA VAL A 206 -15.51 13.22 -7.05
C VAL A 206 -14.71 12.30 -6.15
N ILE A 207 -13.51 12.76 -5.76
CA ILE A 207 -12.59 12.05 -4.88
C ILE A 207 -12.76 12.57 -3.45
N VAL A 208 -13.18 11.70 -2.54
CA VAL A 208 -13.39 12.01 -1.12
C VAL A 208 -12.41 11.21 -0.25
N PRO A 209 -11.43 11.87 0.40
CA PRO A 209 -10.58 11.22 1.40
C PRO A 209 -11.38 10.82 2.64
N LYS A 210 -11.09 9.62 3.17
CA LYS A 210 -11.67 9.07 4.41
C LYS A 210 -10.53 8.65 5.32
N LEU A 211 -10.52 9.13 6.56
CA LEU A 211 -9.36 9.06 7.45
C LEU A 211 -9.59 8.18 8.69
N ILE A 212 -8.52 7.57 9.18
CA ILE A 212 -8.42 7.03 10.54
C ILE A 212 -7.20 7.66 11.21
N HIS A 213 -7.28 7.87 12.53
CA HIS A 213 -6.19 8.47 13.30
C HIS A 213 -5.49 7.41 14.17
N PRO A 214 -4.21 7.60 14.55
CA PRO A 214 -3.57 6.75 15.55
C PRO A 214 -4.40 6.61 16.82
N PHE A 215 -4.38 5.43 17.44
CA PHE A 215 -4.92 5.31 18.79
C PHE A 215 -4.16 6.23 19.76
N PRO A 216 -4.84 6.82 20.76
CA PRO A 216 -4.15 7.52 21.84
C PRO A 216 -3.10 6.61 22.48
N PRO A 217 -1.98 7.15 22.98
CA PRO A 217 -1.04 6.37 23.77
C PRO A 217 -1.80 5.68 24.91
N ALA A 218 -1.51 4.40 25.16
CA ALA A 218 -2.06 3.71 26.31
C ALA A 218 -1.75 4.56 27.56
N ILE A 219 -2.78 4.89 28.34
CA ILE A 219 -2.60 5.61 29.60
C ILE A 219 -1.90 4.64 30.55
N HIS A 220 -0.57 4.63 30.52
CA HIS A 220 0.21 4.03 31.59
C HIS A 220 0.00 4.88 32.85
N SER A 221 -0.39 4.24 33.94
CA SER A 221 -0.52 4.84 35.26
C SER A 221 0.72 5.68 35.58
N ARG A 222 0.49 6.95 35.96
CA ARG A 222 1.52 7.93 36.35
C ARG A 222 2.62 7.30 37.22
N GLU A 223 3.80 7.14 36.64
CA GLU A 223 5.05 7.26 37.37
C GLU A 223 5.94 8.28 36.64
N ALA A 224 6.57 9.12 37.44
CA ALA A 224 7.00 10.47 37.10
C ALA A 224 8.29 10.54 36.27
N TYR A 225 8.35 11.48 35.32
CA TYR A 225 9.61 12.10 34.89
C TYR A 225 9.39 13.60 34.58
N PRO A 226 10.25 14.50 35.08
CA PRO A 226 10.21 15.92 34.79
C PRO A 226 11.04 16.26 33.54
N GLU A 227 10.61 17.33 32.85
CA GLU A 227 11.31 18.22 31.91
C GLU A 227 10.71 18.28 30.49
N ARG A 228 9.81 19.26 30.35
CA ARG A 228 8.90 19.47 29.22
C ARG A 228 9.21 20.79 28.49
N ILE A 229 10.48 21.03 28.17
CA ILE A 229 10.95 22.28 27.51
C ILE A 229 11.78 22.02 26.24
N MET A 230 12.10 20.76 25.89
CA MET A 230 12.84 20.44 24.65
C MET A 230 11.93 20.10 23.45
N GLU A 231 10.61 19.97 23.66
CA GLU A 231 9.66 19.44 22.67
C GLU A 231 9.25 20.44 21.57
N ASP A 232 9.39 21.75 21.79
CA ASP A 232 8.93 22.78 20.83
C ASP A 232 9.99 23.21 19.80
N ILE A 233 11.26 22.83 19.99
CA ILE A 233 12.36 23.20 19.09
C ILE A 233 12.73 22.05 18.14
N TRP A 234 12.63 20.79 18.59
CA TRP A 234 12.88 19.61 17.76
C TRP A 234 11.82 19.38 16.67
N MET A 235 10.56 19.77 16.91
CA MET A 235 9.47 19.61 15.94
C MET A 235 9.54 20.61 14.77
N LYS A 236 10.41 21.63 14.83
CA LYS A 236 10.72 22.52 13.70
C LYS A 236 11.76 21.94 12.72
N GLU A 237 12.49 20.89 13.12
CA GLU A 237 13.46 20.19 12.25
C GLU A 237 12.84 19.01 11.48
N LEU A 238 11.52 18.77 11.64
CA LEU A 238 10.75 17.68 11.04
C LEU A 238 10.66 17.63 9.50
N ASN A 239 11.21 18.57 8.74
CA ASN A 239 10.90 18.72 7.30
C ASN A 239 12.10 18.91 6.36
N ILE A 240 13.35 18.75 6.80
CA ILE A 240 14.50 19.18 5.97
C ILE A 240 15.05 18.10 5.03
N HIS A 241 14.90 16.79 5.29
CA HIS A 241 15.26 15.76 4.29
C HIS A 241 14.38 14.53 4.49
N ARG A 242 13.45 14.26 3.55
CA ARG A 242 12.56 13.08 3.56
C ARG A 242 13.41 11.80 3.72
N PRO A 243 13.46 11.15 4.91
CA PRO A 243 14.37 10.05 5.13
C PRO A 243 13.82 8.76 4.50
N PRO A 244 14.69 7.81 4.10
CA PRO A 244 14.25 6.50 3.65
C PRO A 244 13.50 5.76 4.75
N THR A 245 12.55 4.95 4.33
CA THR A 245 11.59 4.30 5.20
C THR A 245 12.26 3.37 6.25
N PRO A 246 12.01 3.54 7.56
CA PRO A 246 12.76 2.86 8.62
C PRO A 246 12.49 1.34 8.70
N THR A 247 13.38 0.60 9.36
CA THR A 247 13.27 -0.85 9.58
C THR A 247 12.28 -1.19 10.71
N ARG A 248 11.75 -2.42 10.71
CA ARG A 248 10.78 -2.92 11.69
C ARG A 248 11.28 -2.74 13.13
N GLY A 249 10.47 -2.11 14.00
CA GLY A 249 10.74 -2.02 15.44
C GLY A 249 10.71 -3.39 16.14
N ARG A 250 11.42 -3.54 17.26
CA ARG A 250 11.48 -4.81 18.03
C ARG A 250 10.06 -5.31 18.38
N PRO A 251 9.77 -6.61 18.20
CA PRO A 251 8.46 -7.16 18.55
C PRO A 251 8.22 -7.01 20.06
N GLN A 252 7.06 -6.46 20.44
CA GLN A 252 6.53 -6.65 21.79
C GLN A 252 5.98 -8.08 21.90
N PRO A 253 6.15 -8.77 23.04
CA PRO A 253 5.58 -10.10 23.24
C PRO A 253 4.06 -10.01 23.14
N ALA A 254 3.49 -10.62 22.10
CA ALA A 254 2.07 -10.59 21.83
C ALA A 254 1.30 -11.36 22.92
N LEU A 255 0.26 -10.73 23.47
CA LEU A 255 -0.81 -11.43 24.18
C LEU A 255 -1.42 -12.46 23.23
N ALA A 256 -1.59 -13.69 23.74
CA ALA A 256 -1.99 -14.87 22.98
C ALA A 256 -3.34 -14.68 22.25
N PHE A 257 -3.28 -14.32 20.97
CA PHE A 257 -4.40 -14.48 20.03
C PHE A 257 -4.25 -15.84 19.35
N ARG A 258 -5.34 -16.63 19.35
CA ARG A 258 -5.41 -17.97 18.76
C ARG A 258 -4.91 -17.96 17.31
N SER A 259 -4.10 -18.95 16.98
CA SER A 259 -3.31 -19.00 15.77
C SER A 259 -4.12 -19.33 14.52
N PHE A 260 -4.15 -18.39 13.58
CA PHE A 260 -4.32 -18.68 12.16
C PHE A 260 -2.90 -18.97 11.62
N PHE A 261 -2.51 -20.24 11.58
CA PHE A 261 -1.29 -20.66 10.89
C PHE A 261 -1.74 -21.37 9.61
N LEU A 262 -1.34 -20.83 8.46
CA LEU A 262 -1.43 -21.58 7.21
C LEU A 262 -0.30 -22.59 7.17
N ASP A 263 -0.60 -23.79 6.71
CA ASP A 263 0.45 -24.74 6.35
C ASP A 263 0.99 -24.50 4.93
N VAL A 264 2.02 -25.28 4.55
CA VAL A 264 2.67 -25.19 3.24
C VAL A 264 1.70 -25.46 2.09
N LEU A 265 0.76 -26.39 2.26
CA LEU A 265 -0.19 -26.76 1.23
C LEU A 265 -1.19 -25.63 1.01
N GLU A 266 -1.70 -25.06 2.10
CA GLU A 266 -2.61 -23.92 2.03
C GLU A 266 -1.96 -22.70 1.37
N VAL A 267 -0.67 -22.42 1.66
CA VAL A 267 0.08 -21.35 0.96
C VAL A 267 0.26 -21.68 -0.53
N SER A 268 0.52 -22.94 -0.86
CA SER A 268 0.69 -23.39 -2.24
C SER A 268 -0.57 -23.18 -3.08
N GLU A 269 -1.70 -23.69 -2.58
CA GLU A 269 -3.02 -23.59 -3.21
C GLU A 269 -3.43 -22.13 -3.37
N LEU A 270 -3.28 -21.36 -2.29
CA LEU A 270 -3.59 -19.94 -2.30
C LEU A 270 -2.82 -19.18 -3.39
N CYS A 271 -1.50 -19.32 -3.38
CA CYS A 271 -0.69 -18.64 -4.36
C CYS A 271 -0.96 -19.16 -5.77
N HIS A 272 -1.35 -20.43 -5.94
CA HIS A 272 -1.72 -20.97 -7.23
C HIS A 272 -2.97 -20.30 -7.80
N ASP A 273 -4.03 -20.19 -7.00
CA ASP A 273 -5.31 -19.62 -7.41
C ASP A 273 -5.19 -18.12 -7.71
N ALA A 274 -4.55 -17.36 -6.83
CA ALA A 274 -4.27 -15.94 -7.06
C ALA A 274 -3.41 -15.72 -8.31
N GLU A 275 -2.42 -16.58 -8.56
CA GLU A 275 -1.57 -16.49 -9.75
C GLU A 275 -2.37 -16.70 -11.04
N GLN A 276 -3.40 -17.56 -11.05
CA GLN A 276 -4.25 -17.74 -12.22
C GLN A 276 -5.03 -16.47 -12.57
N ILE A 277 -5.44 -15.70 -11.57
CA ILE A 277 -6.12 -14.41 -11.74
C ILE A 277 -5.14 -13.40 -12.33
N PHE A 278 -4.00 -13.18 -11.66
CA PHE A 278 -3.02 -12.17 -12.07
C PHE A 278 -2.39 -12.44 -13.43
N LYS A 279 -2.25 -13.71 -13.83
CA LYS A 279 -1.80 -14.09 -15.18
C LYS A 279 -2.74 -13.63 -16.29
N ARG A 280 -4.04 -13.51 -16.01
CA ARG A 280 -5.08 -13.14 -17.00
C ARG A 280 -5.32 -11.64 -17.04
N GLU A 281 -5.14 -10.97 -15.92
CA GLU A 281 -5.21 -9.51 -15.84
C GLU A 281 -4.17 -8.86 -16.75
N PRO A 282 -4.43 -7.67 -17.32
CA PRO A 282 -3.42 -6.88 -18.02
C PRO A 282 -2.42 -6.21 -17.07
N THR A 283 -1.30 -5.73 -17.60
CA THR A 283 -0.29 -5.00 -16.78
C THR A 283 -0.83 -3.66 -16.25
N VAL A 284 -1.70 -3.00 -17.01
CA VAL A 284 -2.49 -1.85 -16.57
C VAL A 284 -3.96 -2.28 -16.52
N LEU A 285 -4.55 -2.30 -15.33
CA LEU A 285 -5.97 -2.62 -15.14
C LEU A 285 -6.84 -1.49 -15.66
N HIS A 286 -8.02 -1.79 -16.22
CA HIS A 286 -9.02 -0.78 -16.62
C HIS A 286 -10.25 -0.93 -15.74
N LEU A 287 -10.49 0.06 -14.87
CA LEU A 287 -11.45 -0.02 -13.78
C LEU A 287 -12.53 1.06 -13.91
N LYS A 288 -13.65 0.85 -13.22
CA LYS A 288 -14.81 1.75 -13.25
C LYS A 288 -15.11 2.34 -11.88
N THR A 289 -15.85 3.44 -11.89
CA THR A 289 -16.40 4.04 -10.67
C THR A 289 -17.76 3.42 -10.35
N PRO A 290 -18.17 3.39 -9.07
CA PRO A 290 -17.45 3.89 -7.89
C PRO A 290 -16.38 2.91 -7.37
N ILE A 291 -15.30 3.44 -6.79
CA ILE A 291 -14.15 2.64 -6.34
C ILE A 291 -13.50 3.22 -5.08
N LYS A 292 -13.01 2.36 -4.19
CA LYS A 292 -12.21 2.73 -3.02
C LYS A 292 -10.73 2.42 -3.29
N VAL A 293 -9.88 3.42 -3.17
CA VAL A 293 -8.43 3.31 -3.38
C VAL A 293 -7.71 3.34 -2.05
N PHE A 294 -6.98 2.27 -1.76
CA PHE A 294 -6.17 2.07 -0.55
C PHE A 294 -4.71 2.29 -0.91
N GLY A 295 -4.05 3.21 -0.20
CA GLY A 295 -2.59 3.34 -0.20
C GLY A 295 -1.91 2.25 0.61
N ASP A 296 -0.62 2.45 0.91
CA ASP A 296 0.21 1.44 1.56
C ASP A 296 -0.32 0.96 2.91
N LEU A 297 -0.11 -0.33 3.17
CA LEU A 297 -0.56 -0.99 4.40
C LEU A 297 0.58 -1.49 5.28
N HIS A 298 1.71 -1.91 4.69
CA HIS A 298 2.91 -2.39 5.40
C HIS A 298 2.57 -3.32 6.57
N GLY A 299 1.77 -4.37 6.33
CA GLY A 299 1.43 -5.34 7.37
C GLY A 299 0.56 -4.82 8.54
N GLN A 300 0.06 -3.58 8.50
CA GLN A 300 -0.81 -2.99 9.54
C GLN A 300 -2.28 -3.42 9.37
N PHE A 301 -2.51 -4.72 9.49
CA PHE A 301 -3.85 -5.32 9.35
C PHE A 301 -4.91 -4.69 10.27
N GLY A 302 -4.53 -4.27 11.47
CA GLY A 302 -5.46 -3.60 12.39
C GLY A 302 -6.04 -2.31 11.83
N ASP A 303 -5.25 -1.55 11.06
CA ASP A 303 -5.72 -0.31 10.42
C ASP A 303 -6.60 -0.59 9.22
N LEU A 304 -6.29 -1.63 8.45
CA LEU A 304 -7.17 -2.11 7.38
C LEU A 304 -8.56 -2.49 7.92
N MET A 305 -8.61 -3.23 9.04
CA MET A 305 -9.89 -3.60 9.66
C MET A 305 -10.67 -2.37 10.16
N ARG A 306 -9.97 -1.37 10.71
CA ARG A 306 -10.60 -0.11 11.12
C ARG A 306 -11.18 0.67 9.95
N LEU A 307 -10.46 0.73 8.83
CA LEU A 307 -10.96 1.36 7.60
C LEU A 307 -12.22 0.65 7.08
N PHE A 308 -12.26 -0.67 7.15
CA PHE A 308 -13.42 -1.46 6.77
C PHE A 308 -14.62 -1.31 7.70
N ASP A 309 -14.38 -1.24 9.02
CA ASP A 309 -15.44 -1.07 10.01
C ASP A 309 -16.08 0.33 9.87
N GLU A 310 -15.27 1.37 9.61
CA GLU A 310 -15.74 2.75 9.49
C GLU A 310 -16.29 3.08 8.09
N TYR A 311 -15.68 2.56 7.02
CA TYR A 311 -15.95 2.98 5.64
C TYR A 311 -16.47 1.86 4.74
N GLY A 312 -16.86 0.73 5.33
CA GLY A 312 -17.47 -0.39 4.62
C GLY A 312 -16.47 -1.32 3.97
N PHE A 313 -16.81 -2.60 3.98
CA PHE A 313 -15.93 -3.71 3.61
C PHE A 313 -16.55 -4.56 2.50
N PRO A 314 -15.71 -5.28 1.75
CA PRO A 314 -16.15 -6.12 0.64
C PRO A 314 -16.88 -7.37 1.16
N SER A 315 -18.22 -7.34 1.19
CA SER A 315 -19.05 -8.52 1.51
C SER A 315 -20.34 -8.54 0.72
N THR A 316 -20.93 -9.73 0.55
CA THR A 316 -22.23 -9.90 -0.13
C THR A 316 -23.40 -9.18 0.56
N ALA A 317 -23.27 -8.89 1.86
CA ALA A 317 -24.20 -8.05 2.62
C ALA A 317 -23.75 -6.58 2.71
N GLY A 318 -22.60 -6.25 2.13
CA GLY A 318 -21.95 -4.94 2.11
C GLY A 318 -21.69 -4.43 0.68
N ASP A 319 -20.59 -3.69 0.52
CA ASP A 319 -20.36 -2.75 -0.59
C ASP A 319 -19.98 -3.39 -1.95
N ILE A 320 -19.57 -4.66 -1.96
CA ILE A 320 -18.87 -5.25 -3.13
C ILE A 320 -19.76 -5.46 -4.35
N SER A 321 -21.08 -5.38 -4.19
CA SER A 321 -22.01 -5.49 -5.33
C SER A 321 -22.14 -4.17 -6.12
N TYR A 322 -21.58 -3.07 -5.64
CA TYR A 322 -21.71 -1.76 -6.26
C TYR A 322 -20.46 -0.87 -6.21
N ILE A 323 -19.44 -1.21 -5.40
CA ILE A 323 -18.16 -0.50 -5.31
C ILE A 323 -16.98 -1.46 -5.48
N ASP A 324 -16.03 -1.07 -6.34
CA ASP A 324 -14.76 -1.78 -6.51
C ASP A 324 -13.73 -1.34 -5.45
N TYR A 325 -12.69 -2.14 -5.26
CA TYR A 325 -11.62 -1.93 -4.30
C TYR A 325 -10.27 -2.03 -5.00
N LEU A 326 -9.44 -1.00 -4.92
CA LEU A 326 -8.09 -0.98 -5.49
C LEU A 326 -7.06 -0.77 -4.39
N PHE A 327 -6.05 -1.62 -4.32
CA PHE A 327 -4.92 -1.51 -3.40
C PHE A 327 -3.62 -1.21 -4.14
N LEU A 328 -2.91 -0.16 -3.71
CA LEU A 328 -1.75 0.40 -4.41
C LEU A 328 -0.40 -0.25 -4.09
N GLY A 329 -0.38 -1.46 -3.53
CA GLY A 329 0.86 -2.17 -3.18
C GLY A 329 1.33 -1.96 -1.75
N ASP A 330 2.54 -2.43 -1.46
CA ASP A 330 3.18 -2.40 -0.14
C ASP A 330 2.28 -3.03 0.94
N PHE A 331 1.90 -4.28 0.68
CA PHE A 331 1.06 -5.09 1.56
C PHE A 331 1.86 -5.67 2.72
N VAL A 332 3.13 -6.00 2.46
CA VAL A 332 4.03 -6.73 3.34
C VAL A 332 5.06 -5.81 4.00
N ASP A 333 5.88 -6.39 4.90
CA ASP A 333 6.93 -5.74 5.68
C ASP A 333 6.46 -4.78 6.78
N ARG A 334 7.37 -4.46 7.72
CA ARG A 334 7.30 -3.45 8.80
C ARG A 334 6.19 -3.57 9.85
N GLY A 335 5.00 -4.03 9.49
CA GLY A 335 3.90 -4.36 10.41
C GLY A 335 4.11 -5.70 11.12
N GLN A 336 3.26 -5.97 12.11
CA GLN A 336 3.34 -7.22 12.89
C GLN A 336 2.73 -8.43 12.18
N HIS A 337 1.99 -8.20 11.10
CA HIS A 337 1.18 -9.20 10.44
C HIS A 337 1.25 -9.11 8.91
N SER A 338 2.43 -9.14 8.30
CA SER A 338 2.59 -9.03 6.83
C SER A 338 1.80 -10.09 6.07
N TRP A 339 1.61 -11.27 6.68
CA TRP A 339 0.76 -12.31 6.12
C TRP A 339 -0.70 -11.88 6.07
N ARG A 340 -1.23 -11.13 7.04
CA ARG A 340 -2.70 -10.92 7.13
C ARG A 340 -3.28 -9.99 6.07
N PRO A 341 -2.69 -8.83 5.71
CA PRO A 341 -3.17 -8.06 4.56
C PRO A 341 -3.00 -8.81 3.25
N LEU A 342 -1.87 -9.52 3.09
CA LEU A 342 -1.62 -10.36 1.93
C LEU A 342 -2.66 -11.48 1.80
N LEU A 343 -2.98 -12.15 2.90
CA LEU A 343 -4.01 -13.18 2.96
C LEU A 343 -5.41 -12.59 2.87
N PHE A 344 -5.69 -11.41 3.42
CA PHE A 344 -7.01 -10.79 3.29
C PHE A 344 -7.30 -10.38 1.84
N SER A 345 -6.27 -9.94 1.13
CA SER A 345 -6.39 -9.64 -0.29
C SER A 345 -6.35 -10.88 -1.16
N LEU A 346 -5.51 -11.88 -0.88
CA LEU A 346 -5.22 -12.99 -1.81
C LEU A 346 -5.80 -14.33 -1.44
N ARG A 347 -6.09 -14.58 -0.16
CA ARG A 347 -7.23 -15.44 0.06
C ARG A 347 -8.27 -14.53 -0.49
#